data_AF-A0A368FN98-F1
#
_entry.id   AF-A0A368FN98-F1
#
_cell.length_a   1.000
_cell.length_b   1.000
_cell.length_c   1.000
_cell.angle_alpha   90.00
_cell.angle_beta   90.00
_cell.angle_gamma   90.00
#
_symmetry.space_group_name_H-M   'P 1'
#
loop_
_entity.id
_entity.type
_entity.pdbx_description
1 polymer ?
#
loop_
_entity_poly.entity_id
_entity_poly.type
_entity_poly.pdbx_seq_one_letter_code
_entity_poly.pdbx_strand_id
1 'polypeptide(L)'
;MRLKSAQMILNALRHAELPDGTLDPEEIAVRVEEKLFTMRLKSAQMILNALRHAELPDGTLDPEEIAVRVEEKLFTVHKGTGDKYKAALRSRVFNLRDKKNPALRENVLTGVVKPEKFAIMTSEEMASDEVREMRDKFNKAAILEHQMSVQQGTPSDMFKCGKCGKKNCTYTQLQTRSSDEPMTTFVFCLECGNRWKFC
;
A
#
# COMPACT_ATOMS: atom_id res chain seq x y z
N MET A 1 28.58 -39.42 -4.77
CA MET A 1 27.92 -39.86 -3.51
C MET A 1 26.47 -39.39 -3.35
N ARG A 2 25.82 -38.76 -4.36
CA ARG A 2 24.41 -38.26 -4.28
C ARG A 2 23.35 -39.14 -4.96
N LEU A 3 23.72 -40.30 -5.49
CA LEU A 3 22.81 -41.22 -6.20
C LEU A 3 22.28 -42.37 -5.31
N LYS A 4 22.84 -42.57 -4.11
CA LYS A 4 22.37 -43.63 -3.19
C LYS A 4 21.14 -43.22 -2.36
N SER A 5 20.91 -41.93 -2.15
CA SER A 5 19.77 -41.40 -1.40
C SER A 5 18.46 -41.49 -2.19
N ALA A 6 18.49 -41.21 -3.50
CA ALA A 6 17.31 -41.36 -4.36
C ALA A 6 16.86 -42.83 -4.48
N GLN A 7 17.80 -43.78 -4.47
CA GLN A 7 17.49 -45.22 -4.52
C GLN A 7 16.95 -45.76 -3.18
N MET A 8 17.35 -45.18 -2.03
CA MET A 8 16.74 -45.50 -0.72
C MET A 8 15.28 -45.02 -0.66
N ILE A 9 14.99 -43.84 -1.20
CA ILE A 9 13.62 -43.31 -1.27
C ILE A 9 12.75 -44.18 -2.20
N LEU A 10 13.30 -44.64 -3.33
CA LEU A 10 12.58 -45.53 -4.25
C LEU A 10 12.31 -46.94 -3.67
N ASN A 11 13.19 -47.45 -2.80
CA ASN A 11 13.00 -48.74 -2.12
C ASN A 11 12.09 -48.64 -0.90
N ALA A 12 12.04 -47.49 -0.21
CA ALA A 12 11.09 -47.23 0.87
C ALA A 12 9.63 -47.17 0.36
N LEU A 13 9.43 -46.76 -0.90
CA LEU A 13 8.13 -46.74 -1.59
C LEU A 13 7.61 -48.13 -2.00
N ARG A 14 8.32 -49.24 -1.73
CA ARG A 14 7.90 -50.59 -2.13
C ARG A 14 7.15 -51.37 -1.03
N HIS A 15 7.17 -50.92 0.22
CA HIS A 15 6.50 -51.61 1.33
C HIS A 15 5.89 -50.62 2.33
N ALA A 16 4.76 -50.02 1.99
CA ALA A 16 3.88 -49.38 2.95
C ALA A 16 2.45 -49.32 2.38
N GLU A 17 1.82 -50.47 2.18
CA GLU A 17 0.37 -50.54 2.10
C GLU A 17 -0.15 -50.79 3.53
N LEU A 18 -0.62 -49.75 4.19
CA LEU A 18 -1.53 -49.92 5.33
C LEU A 18 -2.91 -50.33 4.80
N PRO A 19 -3.60 -51.30 5.43
CA PRO A 19 -4.78 -51.97 4.87
C PRO A 19 -6.08 -51.13 4.88
N ASP A 20 -6.02 -49.80 5.04
CA ASP A 20 -7.21 -48.97 5.23
C ASP A 20 -7.15 -47.62 4.51
N GLY A 21 -6.75 -47.62 3.22
CA GLY A 21 -7.02 -46.54 2.25
C GLY A 21 -6.62 -45.09 2.64
N THR A 22 -5.91 -44.93 3.74
CA THR A 22 -5.51 -43.67 4.34
C THR A 22 -4.05 -43.45 3.97
N LEU A 23 -3.82 -42.41 3.18
CA LEU A 23 -2.47 -41.99 2.80
C LEU A 23 -1.66 -41.70 4.07
N ASP A 24 -0.46 -42.27 4.14
CA ASP A 24 0.46 -42.00 5.24
C ASP A 24 0.66 -40.48 5.42
N PRO A 25 0.73 -39.95 6.66
CA PRO A 25 0.98 -38.54 6.91
C PRO A 25 2.23 -37.99 6.21
N GLU A 26 3.24 -38.84 6.00
CA GLU A 26 4.45 -38.51 5.22
C GLU A 26 4.16 -38.37 3.72
N GLU A 27 3.32 -39.24 3.13
CA GLU A 27 2.95 -39.14 1.71
C GLU A 27 2.06 -37.91 1.44
N ILE A 28 1.19 -37.56 2.41
CA ILE A 28 0.42 -36.31 2.37
C ILE A 28 1.35 -35.10 2.38
N ALA A 29 2.37 -35.08 3.24
CA ALA A 29 3.35 -34.00 3.30
C ALA A 29 4.13 -33.85 1.99
N VAL A 30 4.62 -34.95 1.41
CA VAL A 30 5.33 -34.95 0.12
C VAL A 30 4.44 -34.40 -1.01
N ARG A 31 3.19 -34.85 -1.12
CA ARG A 31 2.24 -34.36 -2.14
C ARG A 31 1.89 -32.87 -1.94
N VAL A 32 1.86 -32.39 -0.70
CA VAL A 32 1.62 -30.97 -0.39
C VAL A 32 2.84 -30.12 -0.79
N GLU A 33 4.05 -30.58 -0.52
CA GLU A 33 5.29 -29.91 -0.93
C GLU A 33 5.44 -29.86 -2.47
N GLU A 34 5.15 -30.95 -3.17
CA GLU A 34 5.17 -30.98 -4.64
C GLU A 34 4.15 -30.02 -5.27
N LYS A 35 2.92 -29.98 -4.72
CA LYS A 35 1.89 -29.02 -5.16
C LYS A 35 2.31 -27.59 -4.87
N LEU A 36 2.92 -27.33 -3.72
CA LEU A 36 3.41 -26.00 -3.35
C LEU A 36 4.54 -25.56 -4.30
N PHE A 37 5.50 -26.43 -4.56
CA PHE A 37 6.61 -26.19 -5.47
C PHE A 37 6.12 -25.89 -6.90
N THR A 38 5.20 -26.70 -7.43
CA THR A 38 4.62 -26.45 -8.77
C THR A 38 3.83 -25.15 -8.84
N MET A 39 3.13 -24.75 -7.78
CA MET A 39 2.45 -23.44 -7.74
C MET A 39 3.43 -22.27 -7.77
N ARG A 40 4.51 -22.35 -6.98
CA ARG A 40 5.56 -21.33 -6.93
C ARG A 40 6.31 -21.22 -8.26
N LEU A 41 6.65 -22.35 -8.89
CA LEU A 41 7.26 -22.35 -10.22
C LEU A 41 6.37 -21.68 -11.27
N LYS A 42 5.07 -22.01 -11.29
CA LYS A 42 4.10 -21.37 -12.21
C LYS A 42 3.97 -19.86 -11.96
N SER A 43 4.08 -19.42 -10.71
CA SER A 43 4.03 -17.99 -10.38
C SER A 43 5.25 -17.21 -10.88
N ALA A 44 6.46 -17.76 -10.72
CA ALA A 44 7.67 -17.19 -11.30
C ALA A 44 7.56 -17.14 -12.82
N GLN A 45 7.04 -18.19 -13.45
CA GLN A 45 6.81 -18.22 -14.90
C GLN A 45 5.83 -17.12 -15.36
N MET A 46 4.76 -16.88 -14.60
CA MET A 46 3.82 -15.79 -14.90
C MET A 46 4.49 -14.42 -14.87
N ILE A 47 5.37 -14.17 -13.90
CA ILE A 47 6.15 -12.93 -13.80
C ILE A 47 7.14 -12.83 -14.97
N LEU A 48 7.85 -13.91 -15.28
CA LEU A 48 8.79 -13.96 -16.40
C LEU A 48 8.11 -13.64 -17.74
N ASN A 49 6.95 -14.24 -17.98
CA ASN A 49 6.16 -13.97 -19.19
C ASN A 49 5.70 -12.51 -19.27
N ALA A 50 5.43 -11.87 -18.13
CA ALA A 50 5.09 -10.45 -18.08
C ALA A 50 6.30 -9.56 -18.39
N LEU A 51 7.49 -9.92 -17.88
CA LEU A 51 8.74 -9.20 -18.15
C LEU A 51 9.15 -9.32 -19.62
N ARG A 52 8.97 -10.50 -20.23
CA ARG A 52 9.25 -10.77 -21.66
C ARG A 52 8.11 -10.38 -22.60
N HIS A 53 7.12 -9.62 -22.12
CA HIS A 53 5.95 -9.27 -22.94
C HIS A 53 6.30 -8.37 -24.14
N ALA A 54 7.37 -7.58 -24.07
CA ALA A 54 7.83 -6.78 -25.20
C ALA A 54 9.35 -6.83 -25.31
N GLU A 55 9.89 -6.07 -26.26
CA GLU A 55 11.32 -6.01 -26.54
C GLU A 55 12.13 -5.67 -25.27
N LEU A 56 13.22 -6.42 -25.09
CA LEU A 56 14.13 -6.26 -23.97
C LEU A 56 15.04 -5.04 -24.24
N PRO A 57 15.10 -4.07 -23.32
CA PRO A 57 16.03 -2.95 -23.45
C PRO A 57 17.51 -3.38 -23.41
N ASP A 58 18.38 -2.58 -24.03
CA ASP A 58 19.83 -2.76 -23.92
C ASP A 58 20.30 -2.53 -22.48
N GLY A 59 21.04 -3.49 -21.90
CA GLY A 59 21.49 -3.45 -20.49
C GLY A 59 20.53 -4.11 -19.49
N THR A 60 19.67 -5.02 -19.95
CA THR A 60 18.78 -5.81 -19.09
C THR A 60 19.54 -6.78 -18.18
N LEU A 61 19.12 -6.84 -16.92
CA LEU A 61 19.45 -7.94 -16.01
C LEU A 61 18.67 -9.20 -16.41
N ASP A 62 19.17 -10.38 -16.00
CA ASP A 62 18.55 -11.67 -16.31
C ASP A 62 17.07 -11.72 -15.86
N PRO A 63 16.09 -11.74 -16.79
CA PRO A 63 14.68 -11.66 -16.44
C PRO A 63 14.19 -12.87 -15.61
N GLU A 64 14.86 -14.01 -15.77
CA GLU A 64 14.59 -15.23 -15.01
C GLU A 64 14.97 -15.07 -13.54
N GLU A 65 16.13 -14.47 -13.28
CA GLU A 65 16.59 -14.21 -11.93
C GLU A 65 15.68 -13.20 -11.22
N ILE A 66 15.27 -12.14 -11.93
CA ILE A 66 14.31 -11.16 -11.41
C ILE A 66 13.00 -11.86 -11.01
N ALA A 67 12.44 -12.70 -11.89
CA ALA A 67 11.17 -13.37 -11.65
C ALA A 67 11.22 -14.28 -10.40
N VAL A 68 12.32 -15.02 -10.22
CA VAL A 68 12.55 -15.87 -9.04
C VAL A 68 12.64 -15.02 -7.77
N ARG A 69 13.43 -13.93 -7.79
CA ARG A 69 13.59 -13.04 -6.62
C ARG A 69 12.28 -12.36 -6.22
N VAL A 70 11.46 -11.94 -7.19
CA VAL A 70 10.13 -11.37 -6.91
C VAL A 70 9.22 -12.41 -6.28
N GLU A 71 9.19 -13.64 -6.81
CA GLU A 71 8.40 -14.74 -6.26
C GLU A 71 8.80 -15.08 -4.84
N GLU A 72 10.09 -15.23 -4.58
CA GLU A 72 10.64 -15.57 -3.26
C GLU A 72 10.24 -14.53 -2.21
N LYS A 73 10.35 -13.24 -2.57
CA LYS A 73 9.94 -12.16 -1.67
C LYS A 73 8.43 -12.16 -1.44
N LEU A 74 7.64 -12.37 -2.50
CA LEU A 74 6.19 -12.44 -2.42
C LEU A 74 5.73 -13.60 -1.52
N PHE A 75 6.37 -14.76 -1.63
CA PHE A 75 6.10 -15.91 -0.78
C PHE A 75 6.50 -15.64 0.67
N THR A 76 7.64 -15.00 0.91
CA THR A 76 8.11 -14.64 2.27
C THR A 76 7.15 -13.70 2.99
N VAL A 77 6.56 -12.74 2.27
CA VAL A 77 5.61 -11.77 2.82
C VAL A 77 4.27 -12.42 3.14
N HIS A 78 3.75 -13.27 2.25
CA HIS A 78 2.44 -13.88 2.43
C HIS A 78 2.47 -15.20 3.21
N LYS A 79 3.65 -15.83 3.36
CA LYS A 79 3.90 -17.10 4.06
C LYS A 79 2.91 -18.22 3.69
N GLY A 80 2.49 -18.25 2.42
CA GLY A 80 1.54 -19.23 1.90
C GLY A 80 0.98 -18.85 0.52
N THR A 81 0.40 -19.83 -0.16
CA THR A 81 -0.19 -19.69 -1.52
C THR A 81 -1.70 -19.44 -1.51
N GLY A 82 -2.19 -18.74 -0.49
CA GLY A 82 -3.59 -18.35 -0.37
C GLY A 82 -4.01 -17.25 -1.35
N ASP A 83 -5.25 -16.79 -1.25
CA ASP A 83 -5.81 -15.80 -2.19
C ASP A 83 -5.10 -14.46 -2.18
N LYS A 84 -4.57 -14.04 -1.02
CA LYS A 84 -3.76 -12.82 -0.90
C LYS A 84 -2.51 -12.89 -1.78
N TYR A 85 -1.79 -14.01 -1.76
CA TYR A 85 -0.62 -14.24 -2.61
C TYR A 85 -0.99 -14.23 -4.10
N LYS A 86 -2.07 -14.93 -4.47
CA LYS A 86 -2.54 -14.97 -5.87
C LYS A 86 -2.99 -13.60 -6.37
N ALA A 87 -3.67 -12.82 -5.53
CA ALA A 87 -4.10 -11.45 -5.85
C ALA A 87 -2.90 -10.52 -6.05
N ALA A 88 -1.92 -10.63 -5.15
CA ALA A 88 -0.69 -9.89 -5.20
C ALA A 88 0.12 -10.24 -6.46
N LEU A 89 0.25 -11.52 -6.82
CA LEU A 89 0.86 -11.98 -8.07
C LEU A 89 0.16 -11.41 -9.30
N ARG A 90 -1.18 -11.54 -9.37
CA ARG A 90 -1.99 -11.01 -10.48
C ARG A 90 -1.82 -9.51 -10.63
N SER A 91 -1.74 -8.76 -9.54
CA SER A 91 -1.48 -7.32 -9.57
C SER A 91 -0.13 -7.00 -10.21
N ARG A 92 0.95 -7.70 -9.84
CA ARG A 92 2.30 -7.45 -10.40
C ARG A 92 2.35 -7.78 -11.89
N VAL A 93 1.79 -8.92 -12.28
CA VAL A 93 1.69 -9.33 -13.69
C VAL A 93 0.88 -8.32 -14.50
N PHE A 94 -0.21 -7.80 -13.96
CA PHE A 94 -1.03 -6.78 -14.62
C PHE A 94 -0.26 -5.47 -14.82
N ASN A 95 0.37 -4.95 -13.77
CA ASN A 95 1.13 -3.69 -13.83
C ASN A 95 2.36 -3.79 -14.76
N LEU A 96 3.05 -4.93 -14.82
CA LEU A 96 4.17 -5.15 -15.75
C LEU A 96 3.75 -5.20 -17.22
N ARG A 97 2.49 -5.58 -17.48
CA ARG A 97 1.91 -5.66 -18.83
C ARG A 97 1.17 -4.38 -19.23
N ASP A 98 1.12 -3.37 -18.36
CA ASP A 98 0.39 -2.16 -18.64
C ASP A 98 1.07 -1.36 -19.75
N LYS A 99 0.37 -1.22 -20.88
CA LYS A 99 0.84 -0.46 -22.05
C LYS A 99 0.96 1.03 -21.75
N LYS A 100 0.24 1.54 -20.75
CA LYS A 100 0.26 2.96 -20.36
C LYS A 100 1.49 3.30 -19.51
N ASN A 101 2.19 2.32 -18.96
CA ASN A 101 3.38 2.52 -18.13
C ASN A 101 4.51 1.52 -18.49
N PRO A 102 5.10 1.63 -19.69
CA PRO A 102 6.23 0.78 -20.07
C PRO A 102 7.47 1.00 -19.18
N ALA A 103 7.62 2.22 -18.64
CA ALA A 103 8.75 2.60 -17.80
C ALA A 103 8.87 1.75 -16.52
N LEU A 104 7.75 1.30 -15.93
CA LEU A 104 7.81 0.40 -14.76
C LEU A 104 8.55 -0.91 -15.10
N ARG A 105 8.24 -1.51 -16.25
CA ARG A 105 8.90 -2.76 -16.69
C ARG A 105 10.37 -2.53 -16.95
N GLU A 106 10.72 -1.43 -17.63
CA GLU A 106 12.11 -1.07 -17.92
C GLU A 106 12.91 -0.81 -16.65
N ASN A 107 12.34 -0.11 -15.68
CA ASN A 107 12.97 0.15 -14.39
C ASN A 107 13.21 -1.12 -13.57
N VAL A 108 12.33 -2.12 -13.67
CA VAL A 108 12.54 -3.43 -13.04
C VAL A 108 13.63 -4.22 -13.77
N LEU A 109 13.63 -4.20 -15.10
CA LEU A 109 14.62 -4.92 -15.94
C LEU A 109 16.03 -4.34 -15.87
N THR A 110 16.16 -3.02 -15.74
CA THR A 110 17.43 -2.31 -15.59
C THR A 110 17.93 -2.26 -14.14
N GLY A 111 17.12 -2.71 -13.18
CA GLY A 111 17.48 -2.76 -11.76
C GLY A 111 17.34 -1.44 -11.00
N VAL A 112 16.78 -0.38 -11.62
CA VAL A 112 16.40 0.87 -10.94
C VAL A 112 15.43 0.56 -9.79
N VAL A 113 14.49 -0.34 -10.02
CA VAL A 113 13.61 -0.89 -8.98
C VAL A 113 14.09 -2.29 -8.61
N LYS A 114 14.52 -2.46 -7.35
CA LYS A 114 14.92 -3.76 -6.84
C LYS A 114 13.75 -4.76 -6.88
N PRO A 115 13.97 -6.03 -7.28
CA PRO A 115 12.94 -7.07 -7.30
C PRO A 115 12.20 -7.22 -5.96
N GLU A 116 12.93 -7.12 -4.86
CA GLU A 116 12.35 -7.20 -3.51
C GLU A 116 11.40 -6.04 -3.19
N LYS A 117 11.74 -4.83 -3.64
CA LYS A 117 10.90 -3.65 -3.44
C LYS A 117 9.64 -3.79 -4.30
N PHE A 118 9.78 -4.21 -5.56
CA PHE A 118 8.66 -4.43 -6.46
C PHE A 118 7.63 -5.45 -5.91
N ALA A 119 8.11 -6.50 -5.23
CA ALA A 119 7.24 -7.52 -4.61
C ALA A 119 6.35 -6.98 -3.46
N ILE A 120 6.74 -5.88 -2.81
CA ILE A 120 6.00 -5.27 -1.70
C ILE A 120 5.28 -3.97 -2.06
N MET A 121 5.68 -3.31 -3.16
CA MET A 121 5.07 -2.05 -3.60
C MET A 121 3.55 -2.17 -3.78
N THR A 122 2.85 -1.10 -3.43
CA THR A 122 1.39 -1.03 -3.61
C THR A 122 1.03 -0.77 -5.07
N SER A 123 -0.22 -1.06 -5.44
CA SER A 123 -0.73 -0.73 -6.79
C SER A 123 -0.68 0.77 -7.10
N GLU A 124 -0.68 1.61 -6.06
CA GLU A 124 -0.58 3.06 -6.21
C GLU A 124 0.86 3.49 -6.53
N GLU A 125 1.84 2.91 -5.84
CA GLU A 125 3.27 3.17 -6.05
C GLU A 125 3.79 2.62 -7.38
N MET A 126 3.14 1.58 -7.93
CA MET A 126 3.47 1.01 -9.25
C MET A 126 2.86 1.80 -10.42
N ALA A 127 1.95 2.73 -10.16
CA ALA A 127 1.33 3.55 -11.22
C ALA A 127 2.36 4.52 -11.84
N SER A 128 2.06 5.04 -13.03
CA SER A 128 2.91 6.05 -13.67
C SER A 128 3.02 7.31 -12.81
N ASP A 129 4.12 8.05 -12.97
CA ASP A 129 4.37 9.27 -12.22
C ASP A 129 3.24 10.31 -12.41
N GLU A 130 2.70 10.41 -13.63
CA GLU A 130 1.54 11.27 -13.94
C GLU A 130 0.29 10.88 -13.15
N VAL A 131 -0.01 9.57 -13.06
CA VAL A 131 -1.17 9.08 -12.31
C VAL A 131 -0.98 9.28 -10.81
N ARG A 132 0.24 9.10 -10.32
CA ARG A 132 0.58 9.39 -8.91
C ARG A 132 0.38 10.86 -8.59
N GLU A 133 0.90 11.76 -9.44
CA GLU A 133 0.76 13.20 -9.24
C GLU A 133 -0.70 13.66 -9.33
N MET A 134 -1.48 13.10 -10.26
CA MET A 134 -2.92 13.39 -10.34
C MET A 134 -3.64 12.96 -9.06
N ARG A 135 -3.39 11.76 -8.54
CA ARG A 135 -3.98 11.30 -7.27
C ARG A 135 -3.61 12.20 -6.11
N ASP A 136 -2.35 12.62 -6.01
CA ASP A 136 -1.90 13.53 -4.96
C ASP A 136 -2.60 14.89 -5.04
N LYS A 137 -2.81 15.41 -6.25
CA LYS A 137 -3.58 16.65 -6.47
C LYS A 137 -5.03 16.48 -6.03
N PHE A 138 -5.70 15.40 -6.43
CA PHE A 138 -7.08 15.13 -6.03
C PHE A 138 -7.22 14.92 -4.52
N ASN A 139 -6.33 14.16 -3.90
CA ASN A 139 -6.34 13.94 -2.45
C ASN A 139 -6.14 15.26 -1.69
N LYS A 140 -5.20 16.10 -2.12
CA LYS A 140 -4.99 17.43 -1.52
C LYS A 140 -6.21 18.33 -1.70
N ALA A 141 -6.81 18.35 -2.89
CA ALA A 141 -8.00 19.13 -3.17
C ALA A 141 -9.20 18.66 -2.31
N ALA A 142 -9.40 17.36 -2.19
CA ALA A 142 -10.45 16.78 -1.36
C ALA A 142 -10.25 17.15 0.13
N ILE A 143 -9.02 17.07 0.64
CA ILE A 143 -8.71 17.48 2.02
C ILE A 143 -9.03 18.97 2.23
N LEU A 144 -8.62 19.83 1.28
CA LEU A 144 -8.88 21.27 1.36
C LEU A 144 -10.38 21.60 1.29
N GLU A 145 -11.12 20.91 0.42
CA GLU A 145 -12.57 21.09 0.28
C GLU A 145 -13.32 20.69 1.56
N HIS A 146 -12.89 19.61 2.20
CA HIS A 146 -13.50 19.12 3.45
C HIS A 146 -13.00 19.86 4.70
N GLN A 147 -12.05 20.77 4.55
CA GLN A 147 -11.58 21.58 5.66
C GLN A 147 -12.65 22.63 6.01
N MET A 148 -13.23 22.51 7.21
CA MET A 148 -14.24 23.47 7.69
C MET A 148 -13.66 24.89 7.67
N SER A 149 -14.42 25.82 7.11
CA SER A 149 -14.06 27.23 7.18
C SER A 149 -14.04 27.69 8.64
N VAL A 150 -12.93 28.30 9.04
CA VAL A 150 -12.86 28.96 10.35
C VAL A 150 -13.62 30.27 10.23
N GLN A 151 -14.80 30.36 10.84
CA GLN A 151 -15.52 31.63 10.97
C GLN A 151 -14.70 32.57 11.87
N GLN A 152 -13.88 33.41 11.26
CA GLN A 152 -13.13 34.44 11.96
C GLN A 152 -14.04 35.67 12.09
N GLY A 153 -14.41 36.03 13.32
CA GLY A 153 -14.93 37.38 13.61
C GLY A 153 -13.86 38.44 13.30
N THR A 154 -14.19 39.72 13.45
CA THR A 154 -13.24 40.80 13.18
C THR A 154 -12.06 40.72 14.15
N PRO A 155 -10.81 40.51 13.69
CA PRO A 155 -9.65 40.45 14.57
C PRO A 155 -9.39 41.83 15.20
N SER A 156 -9.09 41.85 16.50
CA SER A 156 -8.88 43.09 17.24
C SER A 156 -7.89 42.91 18.39
N ASP A 157 -6.97 43.87 18.51
CA ASP A 157 -6.04 44.06 19.65
C ASP A 157 -6.76 44.62 20.89
N MET A 158 -7.90 45.29 20.70
CA MET A 158 -8.56 46.12 21.72
C MET A 158 -8.90 45.34 22.99
N PHE A 159 -9.04 44.03 22.89
CA PHE A 159 -9.45 43.17 23.98
C PHE A 159 -8.28 42.31 24.49
N LYS A 160 -7.96 42.46 25.78
CA LYS A 160 -7.04 41.57 26.49
C LYS A 160 -7.81 40.40 27.11
N CYS A 161 -7.41 39.17 26.79
CA CYS A 161 -8.03 37.99 27.37
C CYS A 161 -7.78 37.90 28.87
N GLY A 162 -8.84 37.76 29.68
CA GLY A 162 -8.71 37.60 31.13
C GLY A 162 -8.04 36.29 31.58
N LYS A 163 -8.04 35.24 30.74
CA LYS A 163 -7.49 33.92 31.09
C LYS A 163 -6.00 33.77 30.74
N CYS A 164 -5.59 34.18 29.54
CA CYS A 164 -4.20 34.02 29.06
C CYS A 164 -3.43 35.34 28.94
N GLY A 165 -4.09 36.49 29.14
CA GLY A 165 -3.46 37.81 29.08
C GLY A 165 -3.05 38.30 27.68
N LYS A 166 -3.21 37.47 26.64
CA LYS A 166 -2.90 37.83 25.24
C LYS A 166 -4.02 38.69 24.62
N LYS A 167 -3.66 39.46 23.59
CA LYS A 167 -4.57 40.37 22.86
C LYS A 167 -5.09 39.83 21.53
N ASN A 168 -4.78 38.58 21.20
CA ASN A 168 -5.23 37.96 19.95
C ASN A 168 -6.68 37.48 20.10
N CYS A 169 -7.63 38.40 19.87
CA CYS A 169 -9.06 38.19 20.01
C CYS A 169 -9.81 38.57 18.74
N THR A 170 -10.95 37.94 18.49
CA THR A 170 -11.93 38.33 17.47
C THR A 170 -13.21 38.81 18.15
N TYR A 171 -13.91 39.75 17.52
CA TYR A 171 -15.20 40.22 18.03
C TYR A 171 -16.28 40.22 16.95
N THR A 172 -17.52 40.04 17.40
CA THR A 172 -18.72 40.16 16.58
C THR A 172 -19.77 40.93 17.38
N GLN A 173 -20.38 41.94 16.79
CA GLN A 173 -21.42 42.74 17.42
C GLN A 173 -22.78 42.26 16.93
N LEU A 174 -23.67 41.94 17.87
CA LEU A 174 -25.06 41.58 17.57
C LEU A 174 -25.99 42.36 18.49
N GLN A 175 -27.07 42.92 17.95
CA GLN A 175 -28.14 43.48 18.74
C GLN A 175 -28.97 42.33 19.32
N THR A 176 -28.74 42.01 20.59
CA THR A 176 -29.45 40.91 21.28
C THR A 176 -30.53 41.41 22.24
N ARG A 177 -30.73 42.72 22.32
CA ARG A 177 -31.69 43.37 23.22
C ARG A 177 -32.54 44.39 22.45
N SER A 178 -33.43 45.10 23.15
CA SER A 178 -34.34 46.08 22.56
C SER A 178 -33.62 47.14 21.73
N SER A 179 -34.33 47.77 20.79
CA SER A 179 -33.76 48.80 19.91
C SER A 179 -33.17 50.00 20.65
N ASP A 180 -33.66 50.28 21.85
CA ASP A 180 -33.21 51.37 22.71
C ASP A 180 -31.91 51.06 23.48
N GLU A 181 -31.42 49.82 23.43
CA GLU A 181 -30.19 49.40 24.11
C GLU A 181 -29.02 49.23 23.12
N PRO A 182 -27.78 49.51 23.53
CA PRO A 182 -26.61 49.38 22.67
C PRO A 182 -26.35 47.92 22.26
N MET A 183 -25.60 47.74 21.17
CA MET A 183 -25.24 46.42 20.66
C MET A 183 -24.39 45.60 21.63
N THR A 184 -24.67 44.29 21.71
CA THR A 184 -23.85 43.36 22.51
C THR A 184 -22.61 42.96 21.71
N THR A 185 -21.42 43.15 22.28
CA THR A 185 -20.16 42.72 21.66
C THR A 185 -19.74 41.37 22.22
N PHE A 186 -19.67 40.35 21.36
CA PHE A 186 -19.14 39.02 21.69
C PHE A 186 -17.66 38.96 21.33
N VAL A 187 -16.80 38.53 22.26
CA VAL A 187 -15.36 38.43 22.07
C VAL A 187 -14.91 36.99 22.25
N PHE A 188 -14.06 36.51 21.34
CA PHE A 188 -13.45 35.19 21.34
C PHE A 188 -11.92 35.32 21.33
N CYS A 189 -11.22 34.68 22.26
CA CYS A 189 -9.76 34.64 22.25
C CYS A 189 -9.26 33.50 21.35
N LEU A 190 -8.50 33.84 20.30
CA LEU A 190 -7.94 32.89 19.34
C LEU A 190 -6.82 32.02 19.95
N GLU A 191 -6.30 32.38 21.12
CA GLU A 191 -5.17 31.69 21.75
C GLU A 191 -5.59 30.60 22.73
N CYS A 192 -6.62 30.85 23.53
CA CYS A 192 -7.06 29.95 24.60
C CYS A 192 -8.53 29.53 24.50
N GLY A 193 -9.25 30.02 23.47
CA GLY A 193 -10.66 29.71 23.24
C GLY A 193 -11.64 30.35 24.22
N ASN A 194 -11.18 31.24 25.11
CA ASN A 194 -12.05 31.94 26.05
C ASN A 194 -13.06 32.83 25.33
N ARG A 195 -14.32 32.81 25.77
CA ARG A 195 -15.41 33.60 25.17
C ARG A 195 -16.10 34.44 26.24
N TRP A 196 -16.38 35.69 25.95
CA TRP A 196 -17.12 36.58 26.84
C TRP A 196 -17.89 37.64 26.05
N LYS A 197 -18.79 38.38 26.71
CA LYS A 197 -19.62 39.41 26.08
C LYS A 197 -19.67 40.69 26.91
N PHE A 198 -19.89 41.82 26.25
CA PHE A 198 -20.16 43.12 26.87
C PHE A 198 -21.48 43.68 26.35
N CYS A 199 -22.30 44.25 27.24
CA CYS A 199 -23.50 45.01 26.89
C CYS A 199 -23.29 46.48 27.23
#